data_AF-A0A3C1EZA8-F1
#
_entry.id   AF-A0A3C1EZA8-F1
#
_cell.length_a   1.000
_cell.length_b   1.000
_cell.length_c   1.000
_cell.angle_alpha   90.00
_cell.angle_beta   90.00
_cell.angle_gamma   90.00
#
_symmetry.space_group_name_H-M   'P 1'
#
loop_
_entity.id
_entity.type
_entity.pdbx_description
1 polymer ?
#
loop_
_entity_poly.entity_id
_entity_poly.type
_entity_poly.pdbx_seq_one_letter_code
_entity_poly.pdbx_strand_id
1 'polypeptide(L)'
;VKGFVSDVLKKLISESGDASVANIIYAIGPIPMMKVVSGITKQYNIKTIVSLNPIMVDGTGMCGACRVTIGGVTKFTCVDGPDFDGHLVDWDELICRLSTFKCKEKEAIDHHCKLTK
;
A
#
# COMPACT_ATOMS: atom_id res chain seq x y z
N VAL A 1 20.54 -12.47 -1.26
CA VAL A 1 19.28 -13.14 -1.65
C VAL A 1 18.75 -12.49 -2.92
N LYS A 2 18.26 -13.24 -3.90
CA LYS A 2 17.72 -12.72 -5.17
C LYS A 2 16.24 -13.11 -5.24
N GLY A 3 15.34 -12.16 -5.51
CA GLY A 3 13.89 -12.39 -5.52
C GLY A 3 13.12 -11.20 -4.97
N PHE A 4 11.81 -11.37 -4.75
CA PHE A 4 10.97 -10.38 -4.09
C PHE A 4 11.09 -10.47 -2.57
N VAL A 5 10.75 -9.39 -1.86
CA VAL A 5 10.68 -9.38 -0.39
C VAL A 5 9.69 -10.43 0.14
N SER A 6 8.65 -10.75 -0.62
CA SER A 6 7.69 -11.81 -0.31
C SER A 6 8.33 -13.21 -0.27
N ASP A 7 9.36 -13.45 -1.08
CA ASP A 7 10.03 -14.76 -1.14
C ASP A 7 10.88 -14.95 0.12
N VAL A 8 11.56 -13.87 0.54
CA VAL A 8 12.32 -13.84 1.80
C VAL A 8 11.38 -14.04 2.99
N LEU A 9 10.24 -13.36 3.00
CA LEU A 9 9.24 -13.50 4.07
C LEU A 9 8.71 -14.93 4.19
N LYS A 10 8.34 -15.55 3.06
CA LYS A 10 7.89 -16.95 3.05
C LYS A 10 8.95 -17.90 3.58
N LYS A 11 10.21 -17.69 3.18
CA LYS A 11 11.34 -18.50 3.65
C LYS A 11 11.47 -18.41 5.18
N LEU A 12 11.46 -17.19 5.73
CA LEU A 12 11.55 -16.99 7.18
C LEU A 12 10.42 -17.70 7.93
N ILE A 13 9.17 -17.55 7.46
CA ILE A 13 8.01 -18.22 8.09
C ILE A 13 8.15 -19.75 8.02
N SER A 14 8.61 -20.29 6.88
CA SER A 14 8.80 -21.74 6.74
C SER A 14 9.94 -22.30 7.61
N GLU A 15 11.01 -21.53 7.83
CA GLU A 15 12.16 -21.95 8.64
C GLU A 15 11.84 -21.97 10.14
N SER A 16 10.98 -21.08 10.61
CA SER A 16 10.54 -21.04 12.01
C SER A 16 9.47 -22.08 12.36
N GLY A 17 8.77 -22.63 11.36
CA GLY A 17 7.75 -23.67 11.53
C GLY A 17 6.41 -23.17 12.09
N ASP A 18 6.29 -21.90 12.49
CA ASP A 18 5.05 -21.28 12.96
C ASP A 18 5.04 -19.74 12.72
N ALA A 19 4.02 -19.07 13.26
CA ALA A 19 3.85 -17.62 13.22
C ALA A 19 4.78 -16.83 14.17
N SER A 20 5.68 -17.47 14.93
CA SER A 20 6.60 -16.83 15.89
C SER A 20 7.72 -16.03 15.23
N VAL A 21 7.86 -16.08 13.90
CA VAL A 21 8.77 -15.22 13.12
C VAL A 21 8.66 -13.76 13.55
N ALA A 22 7.44 -13.28 13.77
CA ALA A 22 7.19 -11.90 14.15
C ALA A 22 5.81 -11.75 14.80
N ASN A 23 5.75 -10.98 15.88
CA ASN A 23 4.48 -10.57 16.48
C ASN A 23 3.68 -9.60 15.58
N ILE A 24 4.39 -8.83 14.74
CA ILE A 24 3.82 -7.84 13.83
C ILE A 24 4.73 -7.66 12.62
N ILE A 25 4.14 -7.47 11.45
CA ILE A 25 4.85 -7.14 10.20
C ILE A 25 4.45 -5.75 9.75
N TYR A 26 5.43 -4.92 9.39
CA TYR A 26 5.22 -3.64 8.73
C TYR A 26 5.63 -3.77 7.26
N ALA A 27 4.73 -3.43 6.34
CA ALA A 27 5.02 -3.43 4.90
C ALA A 27 4.80 -2.04 4.32
N ILE A 28 5.86 -1.47 3.75
CA ILE A 28 5.87 -0.12 3.17
C ILE A 28 6.53 -0.20 1.82
N GLY A 29 5.81 0.17 0.75
CA GLY A 29 6.32 0.09 -0.61
C GLY A 29 5.22 0.20 -1.66
N PRO A 30 5.43 -0.32 -2.87
CA PRO A 30 4.41 -0.33 -3.91
C PRO A 30 3.15 -1.09 -3.48
N ILE A 31 1.96 -0.61 -3.88
CA ILE A 31 0.68 -1.28 -3.55
C ILE A 31 0.68 -2.78 -3.86
N PRO A 32 1.17 -3.26 -5.03
CA PRO A 32 1.21 -4.70 -5.29
C PRO A 32 2.07 -5.47 -4.28
N MET A 33 3.18 -4.88 -3.82
CA MET A 33 4.04 -5.49 -2.81
C MET A 33 3.31 -5.60 -1.47
N MET A 34 2.67 -4.51 -1.02
CA MET A 34 1.94 -4.49 0.26
C MET A 34 0.72 -5.44 0.24
N LYS A 35 0.01 -5.53 -0.90
CA LYS A 35 -1.07 -6.52 -1.12
C LYS A 35 -0.55 -7.95 -0.99
N VAL A 36 0.58 -8.27 -1.62
CA VAL A 36 1.18 -9.61 -1.56
C VAL A 36 1.63 -9.96 -0.14
N VAL A 37 2.31 -9.05 0.56
CA VAL A 37 2.74 -9.27 1.95
C VAL A 37 1.54 -9.47 2.87
N SER A 38 0.50 -8.66 2.75
CA SER A 38 -0.75 -8.79 3.53
C SER A 38 -1.45 -10.12 3.25
N GLY A 39 -1.45 -10.59 2.01
CA GLY A 39 -2.03 -11.88 1.62
C GLY A 39 -1.27 -13.08 2.17
N ILE A 40 0.07 -13.02 2.20
CA ILE A 40 0.92 -14.09 2.77
C ILE A 40 0.68 -14.18 4.28
N THR A 41 0.82 -13.06 4.99
CA THR A 41 0.73 -12.99 6.45
C THR A 41 -0.64 -13.34 7.00
N LYS A 42 -1.71 -13.07 6.24
CA LYS A 42 -3.09 -13.47 6.59
C LYS A 42 -3.24 -14.98 6.72
N GLN A 43 -2.54 -15.78 5.90
CA GLN A 43 -2.59 -17.25 5.98
C GLN A 43 -2.00 -17.80 7.28
N TYR A 44 -1.07 -17.04 7.87
CA TYR A 44 -0.39 -17.40 9.12
C TYR A 44 -0.96 -16.64 10.33
N ASN A 45 -2.04 -15.87 10.15
CA ASN A 45 -2.65 -15.03 11.18
C ASN A 45 -1.66 -14.04 11.84
N ILE A 46 -0.68 -13.54 11.08
CA ILE A 46 0.31 -12.58 11.57
C ILE A 46 -0.20 -11.17 11.32
N LYS A 47 -0.36 -10.39 12.39
CA LYS A 47 -0.80 -8.99 12.31
C LYS A 47 0.12 -8.21 11.37
N THR A 48 -0.47 -7.57 10.36
CA THR A 48 0.29 -6.85 9.33
C THR A 48 -0.23 -5.43 9.17
N ILE A 49 0.66 -4.47 9.38
CA ILE A 49 0.39 -3.05 9.20
C ILE A 49 1.00 -2.60 7.87
N VAL A 50 0.23 -1.85 7.09
CA VAL A 50 0.65 -1.32 5.80
C VAL A 50 0.54 0.20 5.80
N SER A 51 1.54 0.88 5.24
CA SER A 51 1.51 2.33 5.08
C SER A 51 1.03 2.69 3.68
N LEU A 52 -0.24 3.08 3.57
CA LEU A 52 -0.89 3.29 2.27
C LEU A 52 -0.42 4.59 1.62
N ASN A 53 -0.28 4.58 0.29
CA ASN A 53 0.15 5.71 -0.52
C ASN A 53 -0.88 6.10 -1.62
N PRO A 54 -2.13 6.45 -1.27
CA PRO A 54 -3.11 6.95 -2.23
C PRO A 54 -2.74 8.36 -2.72
N ILE A 55 -3.48 8.85 -3.72
CA ILE A 55 -3.40 10.24 -4.17
C ILE A 55 -3.76 11.19 -3.01
N MET A 56 -2.96 12.21 -2.79
CA MET A 56 -3.20 13.27 -1.80
C MET A 56 -3.25 14.63 -2.50
N VAL A 57 -4.06 15.55 -1.97
CA VAL A 57 -4.15 16.94 -2.45
C VAL A 57 -3.92 17.91 -1.30
N ASP A 58 -4.85 17.99 -0.35
CA ASP A 58 -4.77 18.92 0.78
C ASP A 58 -3.95 18.36 1.95
N GLY A 59 -4.00 17.05 2.20
CA GLY A 59 -3.27 16.39 3.28
C GLY A 59 -3.77 16.69 4.69
N THR A 60 -4.93 17.33 4.85
CA THR A 60 -5.47 17.78 6.14
C THR A 60 -6.91 17.31 6.41
N GLY A 61 -7.47 16.51 5.51
CA GLY A 61 -8.79 15.88 5.67
C GLY A 61 -9.95 16.64 5.02
N MET A 62 -9.67 17.67 4.22
CA MET A 62 -10.69 18.54 3.65
C MET A 62 -11.27 18.02 2.32
N CYS A 63 -10.48 17.31 1.50
CA CYS A 63 -10.91 16.97 0.14
C CYS A 63 -11.30 15.48 -0.09
N GLY A 64 -10.84 14.56 0.76
CA GLY A 64 -11.10 13.12 0.60
C GLY A 64 -10.41 12.47 -0.62
N ALA A 65 -9.45 13.14 -1.28
CA ALA A 65 -8.67 12.54 -2.37
C ALA A 65 -7.91 11.28 -1.91
N CYS A 66 -7.48 11.26 -0.65
CA CYS A 66 -6.78 10.13 -0.05
C CYS A 66 -7.72 9.07 0.55
N ARG A 67 -9.02 9.07 0.20
CA ARG A 67 -9.94 8.09 0.77
C ARG A 67 -9.56 6.66 0.36
N VAL A 68 -9.74 5.76 1.31
CA VAL A 68 -9.57 4.31 1.19
C VAL A 68 -10.67 3.59 1.97
N THR A 69 -11.07 2.40 1.52
CA THR A 69 -11.98 1.53 2.27
C THR A 69 -11.18 0.54 3.13
N ILE A 70 -11.39 0.61 4.45
CA ILE A 70 -10.76 -0.26 5.46
C ILE A 70 -11.87 -0.97 6.23
N GLY A 71 -11.97 -2.30 6.11
CA GLY A 71 -12.98 -3.10 6.82
C GLY A 71 -14.42 -2.69 6.48
N GLY A 72 -14.67 -2.25 5.24
CA GLY A 72 -15.97 -1.76 4.80
C GLY A 72 -16.30 -0.32 5.20
N VAL A 73 -15.39 0.39 5.87
CA VAL A 73 -15.58 1.79 6.28
C VAL A 73 -14.62 2.68 5.50
N THR A 74 -15.14 3.78 4.94
CA THR A 74 -14.30 4.79 4.30
C THR A 74 -13.47 5.56 5.33
N LYS A 75 -12.17 5.66 5.07
CA LYS A 75 -11.16 6.36 5.89
C LYS A 75 -10.32 7.28 5.04
N PHE A 76 -9.78 8.35 5.61
CA PHE A 76 -8.89 9.31 4.94
C PHE A 76 -7.46 9.08 5.38
N THR A 77 -6.59 8.63 4.48
CA THR A 77 -5.21 8.25 4.82
C THR A 77 -4.39 9.38 5.44
N CYS A 78 -4.69 10.66 5.13
CA CYS A 78 -3.97 11.79 5.71
C CYS A 78 -4.41 12.19 7.13
N VAL A 79 -5.51 11.65 7.65
CA VAL A 79 -6.03 11.95 9.00
C VAL A 79 -6.23 10.69 9.84
N ASP A 80 -6.83 9.65 9.27
CA ASP A 80 -7.07 8.36 9.92
C ASP A 80 -5.88 7.39 9.84
N GLY A 81 -4.91 7.67 8.95
CA GLY A 81 -3.80 6.77 8.61
C GLY A 81 -2.41 7.40 8.86
N PRO A 82 -1.40 7.13 8.00
CA PRO A 82 -1.45 6.33 6.76
C PRO A 82 -1.39 4.81 6.99
N ASP A 83 -1.14 4.41 8.24
CA ASP A 83 -0.90 3.03 8.64
C ASP A 83 -2.22 2.33 9.01
N PHE A 84 -2.55 1.26 8.29
CA PHE A 84 -3.76 0.48 8.50
C PHE A 84 -3.47 -1.01 8.61
N ASP A 85 -4.44 -1.78 9.11
CA ASP A 85 -4.40 -3.24 9.04
C ASP A 85 -4.50 -3.70 7.58
N GLY A 86 -3.40 -4.26 7.05
CA GLY A 86 -3.30 -4.73 5.67
C GLY A 86 -4.29 -5.84 5.31
N HIS A 87 -4.85 -6.53 6.30
CA HIS A 87 -5.84 -7.59 6.09
C HIS A 87 -7.25 -7.06 5.86
N LEU A 88 -7.49 -5.78 6.16
CA LEU A 88 -8.76 -5.07 6.04
C LEU A 88 -8.82 -4.08 4.87
N VAL A 89 -7.71 -3.84 4.17
CA VAL A 89 -7.64 -2.90 3.04
C VAL A 89 -8.38 -3.45 1.83
N ASP A 90 -9.23 -2.62 1.21
CA ASP A 90 -9.71 -2.85 -0.15
C ASP A 90 -8.62 -2.48 -1.17
N TRP A 91 -7.84 -3.49 -1.55
CA TRP A 91 -6.71 -3.31 -2.46
C TRP A 91 -7.13 -2.99 -3.90
N ASP A 92 -8.28 -3.49 -4.35
CA ASP A 92 -8.71 -3.33 -5.74
C ASP A 92 -9.28 -1.93 -5.97
N GLU A 93 -10.03 -1.41 -4.99
CA GLU A 93 -10.41 0.01 -4.95
C GLU A 93 -9.16 0.91 -5.03
N LEU A 94 -8.18 0.68 -4.16
CA LEU A 94 -6.98 1.51 -4.08
C LEU A 94 -6.15 1.49 -5.39
N ILE A 95 -5.99 0.32 -6.01
CA ILE A 95 -5.28 0.17 -7.31
C ILE A 95 -6.02 0.92 -8.42
N CYS A 96 -7.35 0.83 -8.45
CA CYS A 96 -8.18 1.55 -9.41
C CYS A 96 -8.00 3.08 -9.23
N ARG A 97 -8.07 3.56 -7.99
CA ARG A 97 -7.92 4.99 -7.66
C ARG A 97 -6.56 5.53 -8.07
N LEU A 98 -5.47 4.80 -7.82
CA LEU A 98 -4.12 5.22 -8.24
C LEU A 98 -3.93 5.30 -9.75
N SER A 99 -4.79 4.65 -10.53
CA SER A 99 -4.72 4.70 -12.00
C SER A 99 -5.47 5.88 -12.61
N THR A 100 -6.18 6.68 -11.80
CA THR A 100 -7.07 7.76 -12.26
C THR A 100 -6.36 8.78 -13.15
N PHE A 101 -5.13 9.17 -12.81
CA PHE A 101 -4.42 10.26 -13.48
C PHE A 101 -3.30 9.80 -14.42
N LYS A 102 -3.20 8.51 -14.75
CA LYS A 102 -2.12 7.97 -15.62
C LYS A 102 -1.95 8.71 -16.95
N CYS A 103 -3.05 9.12 -17.58
CA CYS A 103 -2.97 9.89 -18.83
C CYS A 103 -2.35 11.28 -18.60
N LYS A 104 -2.73 11.95 -17.50
CA LYS A 104 -2.20 13.28 -17.14
C LYS A 104 -0.77 13.21 -16.64
N GLU A 105 -0.41 12.17 -15.89
CA GLU A 105 0.96 11.87 -15.49
C GLU A 105 1.85 11.69 -16.73
N LYS A 106 1.38 10.92 -17.73
CA LYS A 106 2.10 10.76 -19.00
C LYS A 106 2.26 12.08 -19.75
N GLU A 107 1.18 12.84 -19.93
CA GLU A 107 1.22 14.18 -20.55
C GLU A 107 2.23 15.10 -19.84
N ALA A 108 2.32 15.04 -18.51
CA ALA A 108 3.25 15.85 -17.72
C ALA A 108 4.71 15.38 -17.83
N ILE A 109 4.95 14.06 -17.91
CA ILE A 109 6.29 13.50 -18.13
C ILE A 109 6.80 13.85 -19.53
N ASP A 110 5.92 13.77 -20.54
CA ASP A 110 6.24 14.07 -21.93
C ASP A 110 6.32 15.60 -22.20
N HIS A 111 5.92 16.43 -21.23
CA HIS A 111 5.93 17.88 -21.36
C HIS A 111 7.36 18.45 -21.35
N HIS A 112 7.83 18.89 -22.51
CA HIS A 112 9.04 19.68 -22.62
C HIS A 112 8.78 21.16 -22.27
N CYS A 113 9.15 21.55 -21.05
CA CYS A 113 8.98 22.90 -20.56
C CYS A 113 9.84 23.90 -21.36
N LYS A 114 9.23 25.01 -21.81
CA LYS A 114 9.94 26.07 -22.55
C LYS A 114 10.66 27.08 -21.63
N LEU A 115 10.68 26.84 -20.32
CA LEU A 115 11.27 27.76 -19.33
C LEU A 115 12.80 27.89 -19.41
N THR A 116 13.49 27.01 -20.13
CA THR A 116 14.96 27.04 -20.30
C THR A 116 15.39 27.40 -21.73
N LYS A 117 14.67 28.30 -22.40
CA LYS A 117 15.12 28.92 -23.67
C LYS A 117 15.41 30.40 -23.49
#